data_AF-A0AAV4G5Q2-F1
#
_entry.id   AF-A0AAV4G5Q2-F1
#
_cell.length_a   1.000
_cell.length_b   1.000
_cell.length_c   1.000
_cell.angle_alpha   90.00
_cell.angle_beta   90.00
_cell.angle_gamma   90.00
#
_symmetry.space_group_name_H-M   'P 1'
#
loop_
_entity.id
_entity.type
_entity.pdbx_description
1 polymer ?
#
loop_
_entity_poly.entity_id
_entity_poly.type
_entity_poly.pdbx_seq_one_letter_code
_entity_poly.pdbx_strand_id
1 'polypeptide(L)'
;MEKFKLILTLVFLVEGCLCFLVDRELESVKPFRLTYTPSHIVANVTKDVTILCEDDVFGVSRFEEISRIRMLKNSPAGWQLVAEFRDLEERPRKTLDVAVSAGIDLNIRNTFLEVTWDVALTETFGTYLCEIIGFDKDTHGSVIELTPEVAVAEDNVTTNDVIILLRDLKREVANIEARTKKNENSMSSTDGSYKDIKTQLGGHNDDIDSIKKDIGALHTKMSSLAKDVTSSTEKTNVLTNHTNSMDEGLKSLTTEVRQLGEKVKDLDRDNNAMNQTSTFLAKNVSNIEQDLTSFAGDVKALEKIVKFLTIEVSSLEKKVGNLSRETVDSQDLVQTGASTFQTFLMHFAKLTAWPEGKYAIPVLNQGCPLDVTFFGGRHMFLQVPVDGSTIRHLTFCESTREVKSKRPWPDGSYCVNQVVGMGCPPGLDQGFIDMSAANVGVHIFQGVAFTSDFGFCCKKTVPASVPMMMPTQSEFILYRHGGRCQEVQGMTVDGGILQPPIQTTTPMASVPRDGETPDVDIAGNSMLFHICAYKKA
;
A
#
# COMPACT_ATOMS: atom_id res chain seq x y z
N MET A 1 -88.77 -58.24 -0.49
CA MET A 1 -89.48 -56.96 -0.73
C MET A 1 -88.49 -56.01 -1.38
N GLU A 2 -88.18 -56.29 -2.64
CA GLU A 2 -88.72 -55.57 -3.82
C GLU A 2 -88.01 -54.22 -3.97
N LYS A 3 -86.82 -54.15 -4.57
CA LYS A 3 -86.56 -54.35 -6.01
C LYS A 3 -85.35 -55.26 -6.24
N PHE A 4 -85.45 -56.44 -5.64
CA PHE A 4 -84.86 -57.70 -6.08
C PHE A 4 -85.67 -58.16 -7.31
N LYS A 5 -85.04 -58.14 -8.49
CA LYS A 5 -85.42 -58.81 -9.76
C LYS A 5 -85.06 -57.89 -10.92
N LEU A 6 -83.81 -57.97 -11.39
CA LEU A 6 -83.51 -58.10 -12.82
C LEU A 6 -82.00 -58.19 -13.11
N ILE A 7 -81.13 -57.87 -12.15
CA ILE A 7 -79.67 -57.77 -12.40
C ILE A 7 -78.88 -58.98 -11.84
N LEU A 8 -79.54 -59.98 -11.25
CA LEU A 8 -78.86 -61.13 -10.62
C LEU A 8 -79.36 -62.49 -11.12
N THR A 9 -79.56 -62.62 -12.43
CA THR A 9 -79.95 -63.89 -13.08
C THR A 9 -79.06 -64.26 -14.27
N LEU A 10 -77.78 -63.86 -14.26
CA LEU A 10 -76.83 -64.25 -15.31
C LEU A 10 -75.44 -64.67 -14.79
N VAL A 11 -75.26 -64.86 -13.48
CA VAL A 11 -73.96 -65.18 -12.86
C VAL A 11 -73.90 -66.56 -12.17
N PHE A 12 -74.94 -67.40 -12.25
CA PHE A 12 -74.92 -68.75 -11.64
C PHE A 12 -75.52 -69.84 -12.53
N LEU A 13 -74.93 -70.05 -13.70
CA LEU A 13 -75.00 -71.32 -14.43
C LEU A 13 -73.59 -71.73 -14.89
N VAL A 14 -72.66 -71.76 -13.93
CA VAL A 14 -71.41 -72.52 -13.99
C VAL A 14 -71.40 -73.38 -12.73
N GLU A 15 -71.00 -74.65 -12.89
CA GLU A 15 -70.99 -75.76 -11.92
C GLU A 15 -72.27 -76.62 -11.85
N GLY A 16 -72.29 -77.66 -12.69
CA GLY A 16 -73.30 -78.70 -12.62
C GLY A 16 -73.26 -79.70 -13.78
N CYS A 17 -72.11 -80.29 -14.09
CA CYS A 17 -72.07 -81.60 -14.76
C CYS A 17 -70.77 -82.33 -14.43
N LEU A 18 -70.84 -83.10 -13.33
CA LEU A 18 -69.85 -84.08 -12.93
C LEU A 18 -70.09 -85.38 -13.72
N CYS A 19 -69.01 -85.92 -14.30
CA CYS A 19 -68.69 -87.34 -14.45
C CYS A 19 -69.78 -88.33 -14.91
N PHE A 20 -69.66 -88.81 -16.16
CA PHE A 20 -69.88 -90.19 -16.67
C PHE A 20 -69.66 -90.04 -18.20
N LEU A 21 -68.60 -90.53 -18.84
CA LEU A 21 -68.12 -91.90 -18.94
C LEU A 21 -66.61 -91.88 -19.24
N VAL A 22 -65.83 -92.53 -18.37
CA VAL A 22 -64.56 -93.15 -18.75
C VAL A 22 -64.92 -94.41 -19.52
N ASP A 23 -64.72 -94.36 -20.82
CA ASP A 23 -64.23 -95.45 -21.67
C ASP A 23 -64.34 -94.95 -23.10
N ARG A 24 -63.38 -94.09 -23.45
CA ARG A 24 -63.01 -93.89 -24.84
C ARG A 24 -61.55 -94.23 -24.89
N GLU A 25 -61.26 -95.34 -25.57
CA GLU A 25 -59.93 -95.76 -25.97
C GLU A 25 -59.07 -94.51 -26.23
N LEU A 26 -57.93 -94.44 -25.55
CA LEU A 26 -56.89 -93.42 -25.77
C LEU A 26 -56.37 -93.55 -27.21
N GLU A 27 -57.17 -93.12 -28.18
CA GLU A 27 -56.70 -92.75 -29.50
C GLU A 27 -55.99 -91.41 -29.35
N SER A 28 -54.67 -91.50 -29.11
CA SER A 28 -53.65 -90.48 -29.36
C SER A 28 -54.19 -89.12 -29.86
N VAL A 29 -54.55 -88.22 -28.95
CA VAL A 29 -54.74 -86.80 -29.29
C VAL A 29 -53.39 -86.31 -29.81
N LYS A 30 -53.32 -86.00 -31.11
CA LYS A 30 -52.09 -85.56 -31.75
C LYS A 30 -51.78 -84.13 -31.28
N PRO A 31 -50.69 -83.89 -30.54
CA PRO A 31 -50.33 -82.57 -30.05
C PRO A 31 -50.14 -81.53 -31.16
N PHE A 32 -49.80 -81.88 -32.40
CA PHE A 32 -49.60 -80.85 -33.43
C PHE A 32 -50.83 -80.58 -34.28
N ARG A 33 -51.05 -79.30 -34.62
CA ARG A 33 -52.10 -78.84 -35.54
C ARG A 33 -51.53 -78.05 -36.71
N LEU A 34 -52.31 -78.04 -37.79
CA LEU A 34 -52.03 -77.24 -38.98
C LEU A 34 -53.19 -76.29 -39.23
N THR A 35 -52.90 -75.02 -39.47
CA THR A 35 -53.90 -73.97 -39.73
C THR A 35 -53.45 -73.08 -40.89
N TYR A 36 -54.37 -72.31 -41.47
CA TYR A 36 -54.02 -71.34 -42.50
C TYR A 36 -54.80 -70.03 -42.35
N THR A 37 -54.18 -68.92 -42.78
CA THR A 37 -54.76 -67.57 -42.76
C THR A 37 -54.36 -66.80 -44.02
N PRO A 38 -55.24 -65.96 -44.59
CA PRO A 38 -56.64 -65.77 -44.23
C PRO A 38 -57.51 -66.96 -44.66
N SER A 39 -58.72 -67.07 -44.09
CA SER A 39 -59.67 -68.14 -44.42
C SER A 39 -60.23 -68.05 -45.84
N HIS A 40 -60.11 -66.87 -46.47
CA HIS A 40 -60.55 -66.61 -47.84
C HIS A 40 -59.37 -66.24 -48.74
N ILE A 41 -59.08 -67.09 -49.72
CA ILE A 41 -57.85 -66.97 -50.54
C ILE A 41 -58.22 -66.95 -52.01
N VAL A 42 -57.98 -65.82 -52.68
CA VAL A 42 -58.20 -65.62 -54.10
C VAL A 42 -56.84 -65.59 -54.81
N ALA A 43 -56.67 -66.38 -55.87
CA ALA A 43 -55.42 -66.42 -56.62
C ALA A 43 -55.03 -65.03 -57.17
N ASN A 44 -53.74 -64.70 -57.09
CA ASN A 44 -53.13 -63.44 -57.51
C ASN A 44 -53.62 -62.17 -56.78
N VAL A 45 -54.50 -62.30 -55.79
CA VAL A 45 -55.12 -61.15 -55.08
C VAL A 45 -54.77 -61.18 -53.60
N THR A 46 -55.02 -62.31 -52.93
CA THR A 46 -54.77 -62.42 -51.49
C THR A 46 -53.28 -62.40 -51.22
N LYS A 47 -52.84 -61.44 -50.41
CA LYS A 47 -51.46 -61.33 -49.94
C LYS A 47 -51.28 -62.02 -48.61
N ASP A 48 -50.04 -62.35 -48.27
CA ASP A 48 -49.63 -62.86 -46.96
C ASP A 48 -50.45 -64.10 -46.55
N VAL A 49 -50.54 -65.09 -47.46
CA VAL A 49 -51.18 -66.37 -47.16
C VAL A 49 -50.21 -67.22 -46.36
N THR A 50 -50.61 -67.64 -45.17
CA THR A 50 -49.76 -68.37 -44.23
C THR A 50 -50.37 -69.72 -43.91
N ILE A 51 -49.55 -70.77 -43.92
CA ILE A 51 -49.86 -72.09 -43.35
C ILE A 51 -48.94 -72.28 -42.14
N LEU A 52 -49.54 -72.48 -40.97
CA LEU A 52 -48.84 -72.59 -39.70
C LEU A 52 -49.03 -73.97 -39.10
N CYS A 53 -47.91 -74.61 -38.82
CA CYS A 53 -47.80 -75.83 -38.06
C CYS A 53 -47.27 -75.55 -36.66
N GLU A 54 -47.99 -75.94 -35.63
CA GLU A 54 -47.60 -75.67 -34.24
C GLU A 54 -48.17 -76.71 -33.27
N ASP A 55 -47.60 -76.75 -32.07
CA ASP A 55 -48.16 -77.52 -30.95
C ASP A 55 -49.51 -76.92 -30.52
N ASP A 56 -50.53 -77.76 -30.47
CA ASP A 56 -51.85 -77.47 -29.94
C ASP A 56 -51.80 -77.45 -28.42
N VAL A 57 -52.12 -76.28 -27.84
CA VAL A 57 -51.95 -75.93 -26.42
C VAL A 57 -52.60 -76.94 -25.45
N PHE A 58 -53.56 -77.75 -25.94
CA PHE A 58 -54.33 -78.73 -25.18
C PHE A 58 -53.84 -80.18 -25.33
N GLY A 59 -52.91 -80.47 -26.25
CA GLY A 59 -52.34 -81.80 -26.47
C GLY A 59 -51.22 -82.12 -25.46
N VAL A 60 -51.15 -83.38 -25.02
CA VAL A 60 -49.97 -83.88 -24.28
C VAL A 60 -49.00 -84.46 -25.30
N SER A 61 -47.92 -83.74 -25.57
CA SER A 61 -46.91 -84.22 -26.52
C SER A 61 -46.11 -85.39 -25.95
N ARG A 62 -46.04 -86.49 -26.73
CA ARG A 62 -45.24 -87.69 -26.41
C ARG A 62 -43.75 -87.53 -26.68
N PHE A 63 -43.35 -86.48 -27.41
CA PHE A 63 -41.95 -86.19 -27.70
C PHE A 63 -41.24 -85.72 -26.43
N GLU A 64 -40.01 -86.17 -26.23
CA GLU A 64 -39.03 -85.63 -25.27
C GLU A 64 -38.26 -84.49 -25.93
N GLU A 65 -37.84 -84.73 -27.17
CA GLU A 65 -37.11 -83.80 -28.01
C GLU A 65 -37.57 -83.96 -29.46
N ILE A 66 -37.66 -82.84 -30.19
CA ILE A 66 -38.00 -82.84 -31.61
C ILE A 66 -36.73 -82.62 -32.41
N SER A 67 -36.41 -83.56 -33.27
CA SER A 67 -35.25 -83.45 -34.17
C SER A 67 -35.58 -82.70 -35.46
N ARG A 68 -36.85 -82.78 -35.91
CA ARG A 68 -37.26 -82.28 -37.21
C ARG A 68 -38.76 -82.03 -37.31
N ILE A 69 -39.12 -80.95 -37.99
CA ILE A 69 -40.49 -80.66 -38.43
C ILE A 69 -40.50 -80.41 -39.94
N ARG A 70 -41.49 -80.98 -40.65
CA ARG A 70 -41.64 -80.86 -42.10
C ARG A 70 -43.07 -80.56 -42.49
N MET A 71 -43.25 -79.66 -43.44
CA MET A 71 -44.53 -79.41 -44.08
C MET A 71 -44.54 -80.11 -45.44
N LEU A 72 -45.55 -80.94 -45.65
CA LEU A 72 -45.73 -81.73 -46.86
C LEU A 72 -46.99 -81.27 -47.59
N LYS A 73 -46.93 -81.25 -48.92
CA LYS A 73 -48.05 -80.99 -49.80
C LYS A 73 -48.39 -82.24 -50.61
N ASN A 74 -49.67 -82.59 -50.66
CA ASN A 74 -50.14 -83.71 -51.45
C ASN A 74 -50.02 -83.39 -52.94
N SER A 75 -49.41 -84.29 -53.70
CA SER A 75 -49.29 -84.19 -55.15
C SER A 75 -49.68 -85.53 -55.80
N PRO A 76 -49.96 -85.55 -57.12
CA PRO A 76 -50.22 -86.81 -57.83
C PRO A 76 -49.08 -87.83 -57.73
N ALA A 77 -47.85 -87.38 -57.43
CA ALA A 77 -46.67 -88.23 -57.23
C ALA A 77 -46.45 -88.65 -55.76
N GLY A 78 -47.39 -88.31 -54.86
CA GLY A 78 -47.30 -88.50 -53.41
C GLY A 78 -47.00 -87.21 -52.65
N TRP A 79 -46.71 -87.34 -51.37
CA TRP A 79 -46.39 -86.20 -50.49
C TRP A 79 -45.03 -85.59 -50.85
N GLN A 80 -45.04 -84.31 -51.24
CA GLN A 80 -43.85 -83.54 -51.58
C GLN A 80 -43.48 -82.59 -50.45
N LEU A 81 -42.18 -82.46 -50.19
CA LEU A 81 -41.67 -81.52 -49.19
C LEU A 81 -41.92 -80.07 -49.65
N VAL A 82 -42.47 -79.24 -48.76
CA VAL A 82 -42.61 -77.77 -48.94
C VAL A 82 -41.52 -77.05 -48.16
N ALA A 83 -41.42 -77.37 -46.86
CA ALA A 83 -40.44 -76.81 -45.95
C ALA A 83 -40.04 -77.83 -44.87
N GLU A 84 -38.80 -77.77 -44.40
CA GLU A 84 -38.23 -78.60 -43.34
C GLU A 84 -37.37 -77.74 -42.43
N PHE A 85 -37.45 -77.96 -41.12
CA PHE A 85 -36.52 -77.39 -40.14
C PHE A 85 -36.00 -78.47 -39.20
N ARG A 86 -34.74 -78.35 -38.80
CA ARG A 86 -34.03 -79.31 -37.95
C ARG A 86 -33.45 -78.57 -36.75
N ASP A 87 -33.44 -79.24 -35.61
CA ASP A 87 -32.91 -78.77 -34.32
C ASP A 87 -31.50 -78.16 -34.37
N LEU A 88 -30.63 -78.67 -35.24
CA LEU A 88 -29.23 -78.23 -35.38
C LEU A 88 -28.98 -77.28 -36.58
N GLU A 89 -30.01 -76.84 -37.29
CA GLU A 89 -29.88 -75.94 -38.44
C GLU A 89 -30.30 -74.51 -38.09
N GLU A 90 -29.53 -73.51 -38.54
CA GLU A 90 -29.87 -72.09 -38.32
C GLU A 90 -30.97 -71.58 -39.28
N ARG A 91 -31.25 -72.30 -40.39
CA ARG A 91 -32.21 -71.88 -41.41
C ARG A 91 -33.06 -73.04 -41.92
N PRO A 92 -34.38 -72.84 -42.11
CA PRO A 92 -35.24 -73.83 -42.76
C PRO A 92 -34.85 -74.12 -44.20
N ARG A 93 -35.01 -75.37 -44.60
CA ARG A 93 -34.93 -75.81 -46.00
C ARG A 93 -36.30 -75.63 -46.63
N LYS A 94 -36.35 -75.05 -47.83
CA LYS A 94 -37.58 -74.88 -48.62
C LYS A 94 -37.39 -75.37 -50.04
N THR A 95 -38.45 -75.90 -50.65
CA THR A 95 -38.46 -76.35 -52.04
C THR A 95 -39.21 -75.39 -52.97
N LEU A 96 -40.08 -74.54 -52.40
CA LEU A 96 -40.84 -73.50 -53.09
C LEU A 96 -40.28 -72.11 -52.76
N ASP A 97 -40.61 -71.11 -53.57
CA ASP A 97 -40.23 -69.72 -53.30
C ASP A 97 -41.18 -69.08 -52.29
N VAL A 98 -41.05 -69.51 -51.04
CA VAL A 98 -41.91 -69.11 -49.91
C VAL A 98 -41.08 -68.53 -48.78
N ALA A 99 -41.65 -67.61 -48.01
CA ALA A 99 -41.06 -67.21 -46.74
C ALA A 99 -41.30 -68.34 -45.73
N VAL A 100 -40.25 -68.78 -45.02
CA VAL A 100 -40.36 -69.83 -44.00
C VAL A 100 -39.81 -69.30 -42.69
N SER A 101 -40.62 -69.38 -41.64
CA SER A 101 -40.23 -69.12 -40.26
C SER A 101 -40.41 -70.41 -39.48
N ALA A 102 -39.42 -70.82 -38.69
CA ALA A 102 -39.51 -72.04 -37.92
C ALA A 102 -38.72 -71.91 -36.62
N GLY A 103 -39.13 -72.69 -35.62
CA GLY A 103 -38.43 -72.84 -34.37
C GLY A 103 -38.63 -74.24 -33.84
N ILE A 104 -37.54 -74.84 -33.34
CA ILE A 104 -37.57 -76.02 -32.49
C ILE A 104 -36.85 -75.60 -31.20
N ASP A 105 -37.54 -75.73 -30.08
CA ASP A 105 -37.06 -75.33 -28.75
C ASP A 105 -37.06 -76.55 -27.84
N LEU A 106 -36.25 -76.55 -26.78
CA LEU A 106 -36.30 -77.53 -25.70
C LEU A 106 -37.71 -77.60 -25.09
N ASN A 107 -38.44 -76.48 -25.11
CA ASN A 107 -39.87 -76.49 -24.87
C ASN A 107 -40.64 -76.79 -26.16
N ILE A 108 -41.11 -78.03 -26.30
CA ILE A 108 -41.88 -78.52 -27.47
C ILE A 108 -43.04 -77.59 -27.85
N ARG A 109 -43.65 -76.88 -26.89
CA ARG A 109 -44.75 -75.93 -27.13
C ARG A 109 -44.38 -74.74 -28.03
N ASN A 110 -43.09 -74.40 -28.08
CA ASN A 110 -42.58 -73.35 -28.94
C ASN A 110 -42.13 -73.89 -30.30
N THR A 111 -42.40 -75.17 -30.59
CA THR A 111 -42.05 -75.77 -31.88
C THR A 111 -43.09 -75.37 -32.92
N PHE A 112 -42.65 -74.69 -33.97
CA PHE A 112 -43.51 -74.29 -35.07
C PHE A 112 -42.78 -74.31 -36.42
N LEU A 113 -43.57 -74.45 -37.48
CA LEU A 113 -43.14 -74.29 -38.86
C LEU A 113 -44.22 -73.51 -39.61
N GLU A 114 -43.87 -72.30 -40.02
CA GLU A 114 -44.72 -71.34 -40.72
C GLU A 114 -44.21 -71.16 -42.16
N VAL A 115 -45.13 -71.27 -43.13
CA VAL A 115 -44.85 -71.02 -44.55
C VAL A 115 -45.78 -69.93 -45.04
N THR A 116 -45.23 -68.84 -45.57
CA THR A 116 -45.96 -67.66 -46.04
C THR A 116 -45.67 -67.35 -47.50
N TRP A 117 -46.73 -67.11 -48.26
CA TRP A 117 -46.70 -66.62 -49.65
C TRP A 117 -47.06 -65.13 -49.67
N ASP A 118 -46.20 -64.30 -50.26
CA ASP A 118 -46.46 -62.86 -50.44
C ASP A 118 -47.76 -62.60 -51.21
N VAL A 119 -48.09 -63.49 -52.15
CA VAL A 119 -49.34 -63.51 -52.93
C VAL A 119 -49.76 -64.97 -53.15
N ALA A 120 -51.06 -65.27 -53.02
CA ALA A 120 -51.62 -66.58 -53.32
C ALA A 120 -51.41 -66.95 -54.80
N LEU A 121 -50.63 -67.98 -55.08
CA LEU A 121 -50.39 -68.51 -56.42
C LEU A 121 -50.98 -69.92 -56.56
N THR A 122 -50.96 -70.49 -57.76
CA THR A 122 -51.46 -71.86 -58.00
C THR A 122 -50.78 -72.91 -57.10
N GLU A 123 -49.53 -72.66 -56.72
CA GLU A 123 -48.78 -73.50 -55.79
C GLU A 123 -49.16 -73.35 -54.31
N THR A 124 -49.93 -72.31 -53.95
CA THR A 124 -50.46 -72.10 -52.60
C THR A 124 -51.66 -73.00 -52.30
N PHE A 125 -52.40 -73.42 -53.33
CA PHE A 125 -53.60 -74.24 -53.19
C PHE A 125 -53.29 -75.73 -53.20
N GLY A 126 -53.99 -76.50 -52.37
CA GLY A 126 -53.81 -77.96 -52.26
C GLY A 126 -53.99 -78.46 -50.83
N THR A 127 -53.70 -79.74 -50.61
CA THR A 127 -53.79 -80.38 -49.30
C THR A 127 -52.42 -80.46 -48.64
N TYR A 128 -52.34 -80.02 -47.40
CA TYR A 128 -51.10 -79.96 -46.62
C TYR A 128 -51.22 -80.78 -45.34
N LEU A 129 -50.10 -81.31 -44.86
CA LEU A 129 -49.95 -81.86 -43.51
C LEU A 129 -48.56 -81.55 -42.98
N CYS A 130 -48.36 -81.67 -41.67
CA CYS A 130 -47.03 -81.68 -41.09
C CYS A 130 -46.63 -83.04 -40.59
N GLU A 131 -45.35 -83.32 -40.73
CA GLU A 131 -44.68 -84.47 -40.15
C GLU A 131 -43.65 -84.00 -39.14
N ILE A 132 -43.77 -84.49 -37.91
CA ILE A 132 -42.91 -84.18 -36.78
C ILE A 132 -42.13 -85.45 -36.43
N ILE A 133 -40.81 -85.34 -36.35
CA ILE A 133 -39.90 -86.46 -36.04
C ILE A 133 -39.09 -86.09 -34.80
N GLY A 134 -39.12 -86.96 -33.80
CA GLY A 134 -38.42 -86.75 -32.55
C GLY A 134 -38.21 -88.03 -31.77
N PHE A 135 -37.80 -87.89 -30.52
CA PHE A 135 -37.60 -89.00 -29.59
C PHE A 135 -38.75 -89.04 -28.60
N ASP A 136 -39.26 -90.23 -28.33
CA ASP A 136 -40.39 -90.47 -27.43
C ASP A 136 -39.95 -90.49 -25.96
N LYS A 137 -40.68 -89.79 -25.07
CA LYS A 137 -40.36 -89.67 -23.63
C LYS A 137 -40.26 -91.01 -22.91
N ASP A 138 -41.07 -91.99 -23.32
CA ASP A 138 -41.20 -93.24 -22.58
C ASP A 138 -40.20 -94.28 -23.10
N THR A 139 -40.07 -94.37 -24.42
CA THR A 139 -39.27 -95.40 -25.08
C THR A 139 -37.87 -94.96 -25.47
N HIS A 140 -37.60 -93.64 -25.47
CA HIS A 140 -36.37 -93.01 -25.98
C HIS A 140 -36.05 -93.39 -27.45
N GLY A 141 -37.01 -93.99 -28.16
CA GLY A 141 -36.91 -94.36 -29.57
C GLY A 141 -37.36 -93.21 -30.47
N SER A 142 -36.89 -93.21 -31.72
CA SER A 142 -37.38 -92.25 -32.72
C SER A 142 -38.82 -92.57 -33.12
N VAL A 143 -39.68 -91.56 -33.07
CA VAL A 143 -41.09 -91.63 -33.47
C VAL A 143 -41.45 -90.52 -34.45
N ILE A 144 -42.49 -90.78 -35.25
CA ILE A 144 -43.02 -89.85 -36.25
C ILE A 144 -44.50 -89.59 -35.94
N GLU A 145 -44.90 -88.32 -35.97
CA GLU A 145 -46.29 -87.89 -35.82
C GLU A 145 -46.72 -87.04 -37.02
N LEU A 146 -47.98 -87.22 -37.46
CA LEU A 146 -48.57 -86.51 -38.61
C LEU A 146 -49.78 -85.70 -38.17
N THR A 147 -49.87 -84.42 -38.52
CA THR A 147 -51.09 -83.62 -38.28
C THR A 147 -52.27 -84.09 -39.15
N PRO A 148 -53.51 -83.68 -38.84
CA PRO A 148 -54.61 -83.76 -39.80
C PRO A 148 -54.28 -83.01 -41.10
N GLU A 149 -54.88 -83.46 -42.20
CA GLU A 149 -54.75 -82.82 -43.51
C GLU A 149 -55.61 -81.55 -43.58
N VAL A 150 -55.07 -80.48 -44.17
CA VAL A 150 -55.74 -79.19 -44.36
C VAL A 150 -55.77 -78.85 -45.84
N ALA A 151 -56.97 -78.60 -46.37
CA ALA A 151 -57.16 -78.20 -47.77
C ALA A 151 -57.26 -76.67 -47.89
N VAL A 152 -56.31 -76.07 -48.61
CA VAL A 152 -56.31 -74.65 -48.97
C VAL A 152 -56.92 -74.52 -50.36
N ALA A 153 -58.11 -73.90 -50.45
CA ALA A 153 -58.89 -73.77 -51.68
C ALA A 153 -58.97 -72.32 -52.18
N GLU A 154 -59.18 -72.16 -53.49
CA GLU A 154 -59.36 -70.86 -54.15
C GLU A 154 -60.81 -70.37 -54.02
N ASP A 155 -60.97 -69.13 -53.60
CA ASP A 155 -62.25 -68.40 -53.54
C ASP A 155 -62.43 -67.44 -54.74
N ASN A 156 -63.67 -67.09 -55.06
CA ASN A 156 -64.03 -66.15 -56.13
C ASN A 156 -64.35 -64.74 -55.60
N VAL A 157 -63.86 -63.68 -56.26
CA VAL A 157 -64.20 -62.29 -55.91
C VAL A 157 -65.65 -61.95 -56.30
N THR A 158 -66.40 -61.32 -55.40
CA THR A 158 -67.80 -60.93 -55.63
C THR A 158 -67.97 -59.43 -55.89
N THR A 159 -69.10 -59.02 -56.50
CA THR A 159 -69.46 -57.60 -56.69
C THR A 159 -69.60 -56.85 -55.35
N ASN A 160 -69.96 -57.55 -54.27
CA ASN A 160 -70.09 -56.93 -52.95
C ASN A 160 -68.74 -56.49 -52.39
N ASP A 161 -67.66 -57.24 -52.65
CA ASP A 161 -66.31 -56.90 -52.21
C ASP A 161 -65.84 -55.58 -52.85
N VAL A 162 -66.12 -55.40 -54.14
CA VAL A 162 -65.82 -54.16 -54.87
C VAL A 162 -66.60 -52.96 -54.32
N ILE A 163 -67.88 -53.15 -53.96
CA ILE A 163 -68.71 -52.07 -53.39
C ILE A 163 -68.21 -51.64 -52.00
N ILE A 164 -67.75 -52.57 -51.17
CA ILE A 164 -67.18 -52.28 -49.86
C ILE A 164 -65.91 -51.42 -50.03
N LEU A 165 -65.01 -51.84 -50.92
CA LEU A 165 -63.78 -51.10 -51.23
C LEU A 165 -64.06 -49.67 -51.72
N LEU A 166 -65.05 -49.49 -52.60
CA LEU A 166 -65.43 -48.15 -53.11
C LEU A 166 -65.99 -47.24 -52.01
N ARG A 167 -66.73 -47.77 -51.03
CA ARG A 167 -67.23 -46.97 -49.90
C ARG A 167 -66.11 -46.55 -48.96
N ASP A 168 -65.17 -47.45 -48.68
CA ASP A 168 -64.03 -47.15 -47.82
C ASP A 168 -63.12 -46.12 -48.47
N LEU A 169 -62.84 -46.27 -49.77
CA LEU A 169 -62.10 -45.27 -50.54
C LEU A 169 -62.77 -43.89 -50.50
N LYS A 170 -64.10 -43.83 -50.65
CA LYS A 170 -64.86 -42.57 -50.55
C LYS A 170 -64.76 -41.96 -49.15
N ARG A 171 -64.78 -42.77 -48.09
CA ARG A 171 -64.63 -42.30 -46.71
C ARG A 171 -63.23 -41.73 -46.47
N GLU A 172 -62.20 -42.39 -47.01
CA GLU A 172 -60.83 -41.90 -46.94
C GLU A 172 -60.64 -40.58 -47.67
N VAL A 173 -61.20 -40.44 -48.88
CA VAL A 173 -61.15 -39.17 -49.64
C VAL A 173 -61.78 -38.02 -48.83
N ALA A 174 -62.95 -38.24 -48.24
CA ALA A 174 -63.60 -37.22 -47.41
C ALA A 174 -62.77 -36.85 -46.17
N ASN A 175 -62.11 -37.83 -45.54
CA ASN A 175 -61.20 -37.58 -44.43
C ASN A 175 -59.96 -36.77 -44.87
N ILE A 176 -59.40 -37.08 -46.04
CA ILE A 176 -58.27 -36.35 -46.62
C ILE A 176 -58.68 -34.90 -46.89
N GLU A 177 -59.84 -34.65 -47.51
CA GLU A 177 -60.33 -33.29 -47.77
C GLU A 177 -60.50 -32.47 -46.47
N ALA A 178 -61.05 -33.09 -45.41
CA ALA A 178 -61.20 -32.43 -44.11
C ALA A 178 -59.83 -32.06 -43.51
N ARG A 179 -58.84 -32.94 -43.63
CA ARG A 179 -57.47 -32.68 -43.18
C ARG A 179 -56.81 -31.58 -44.00
N THR A 180 -57.00 -31.56 -45.32
CA THR A 180 -56.48 -30.51 -46.20
C THR A 180 -57.00 -29.14 -45.78
N LYS A 181 -58.32 -29.02 -45.56
CA LYS A 181 -58.94 -27.75 -45.10
C LYS A 181 -58.40 -27.30 -43.74
N LYS A 182 -58.17 -28.23 -42.82
CA LYS A 182 -57.56 -27.92 -41.52
C LYS A 182 -56.12 -27.42 -41.68
N ASN A 183 -55.35 -28.02 -42.59
CA ASN A 183 -53.98 -27.61 -42.88
C ASN A 183 -53.93 -26.22 -43.54
N GLU A 184 -54.83 -25.92 -44.48
CA GLU A 184 -54.97 -24.59 -45.10
C GLU A 184 -55.23 -23.50 -44.05
N ASN A 185 -56.16 -23.74 -43.12
CA ASN A 185 -56.45 -22.81 -42.04
C ASN A 185 -55.22 -22.59 -41.14
N SER A 186 -54.48 -23.66 -40.82
CA SER A 186 -53.26 -23.59 -40.02
C SER A 186 -52.15 -22.83 -40.75
N MET A 187 -52.06 -22.98 -42.07
CA MET A 187 -51.09 -22.28 -42.91
C MET A 187 -51.41 -20.78 -43.01
N SER A 188 -52.69 -20.41 -43.15
CA SER A 188 -53.13 -19.01 -43.10
C SER A 188 -52.84 -18.35 -41.74
N SER A 189 -53.07 -19.08 -40.64
CA SER A 189 -52.70 -18.60 -39.31
C SER A 189 -51.19 -18.41 -39.16
N THR A 190 -50.39 -19.32 -39.72
CA THR A 190 -48.93 -19.25 -39.66
C THR A 190 -48.39 -18.06 -40.48
N ASP A 191 -48.98 -17.76 -41.63
CA ASP A 191 -48.67 -16.57 -42.44
C ASP A 191 -48.97 -15.26 -41.68
N GLY A 192 -50.08 -15.23 -40.95
CA GLY A 192 -50.42 -14.12 -40.05
C GLY A 192 -49.32 -13.89 -39.00
N SER A 193 -48.98 -14.95 -38.24
CA SER A 193 -47.92 -14.88 -37.23
C SER A 193 -46.57 -14.47 -37.84
N TYR A 194 -46.24 -14.94 -39.05
CA TYR A 194 -45.00 -14.55 -39.74
C TYR A 194 -44.95 -13.05 -40.06
N LYS A 195 -46.07 -12.47 -40.52
CA LYS A 195 -46.20 -11.02 -40.77
C LYS A 195 -46.06 -10.21 -39.49
N ASP A 196 -46.62 -10.69 -38.39
CA ASP A 196 -46.51 -10.04 -37.08
C ASP A 196 -45.06 -10.06 -36.58
N ILE A 197 -44.40 -11.22 -36.64
CA ILE A 197 -42.98 -11.36 -36.28
C ILE A 197 -42.11 -10.44 -37.13
N LYS A 198 -42.38 -10.36 -38.45
CA LYS A 198 -41.64 -9.48 -39.35
C LYS A 198 -41.81 -8.01 -38.98
N THR A 199 -43.03 -7.60 -38.58
CA THR A 199 -43.31 -6.25 -38.09
C THR A 199 -42.56 -5.96 -36.80
N GLN A 200 -42.58 -6.89 -35.84
CA GLN A 200 -41.84 -6.77 -34.58
C GLN A 200 -40.33 -6.66 -34.81
N LEU A 201 -39.78 -7.46 -35.73
CA LEU A 201 -38.36 -7.41 -36.10
C LEU A 201 -37.97 -6.03 -36.65
N GLY A 202 -38.85 -5.41 -37.45
CA GLY A 202 -38.67 -4.04 -37.92
C GLY A 202 -38.63 -3.03 -36.78
N GLY A 203 -39.60 -3.10 -35.85
CA GLY A 203 -39.62 -2.22 -34.67
C GLY A 203 -38.39 -2.37 -33.79
N HIS A 204 -37.94 -3.60 -33.51
CA HIS A 204 -36.70 -3.83 -32.76
C HIS A 204 -35.46 -3.28 -33.48
N ASN A 205 -35.42 -3.31 -34.82
CA ASN A 205 -34.32 -2.72 -35.56
C ASN A 205 -34.28 -1.19 -35.41
N ASP A 206 -35.45 -0.54 -35.45
CA ASP A 206 -35.56 0.91 -35.22
C ASP A 206 -35.13 1.28 -33.78
N ASP A 207 -35.52 0.48 -32.78
CA ASP A 207 -35.08 0.64 -31.40
C ASP A 207 -33.55 0.50 -31.27
N ILE A 208 -32.95 -0.49 -31.95
CA ILE A 208 -31.49 -0.69 -31.97
C ILE A 208 -30.79 0.54 -32.55
N ASP A 209 -31.31 1.12 -33.63
CA ASP A 209 -30.70 2.29 -34.25
C ASP A 209 -30.86 3.55 -33.39
N SER A 210 -31.99 3.70 -32.67
CA SER A 210 -32.17 4.73 -31.66
C SER A 210 -31.14 4.59 -30.52
N ILE A 211 -30.99 3.37 -29.98
CA ILE A 211 -30.02 3.07 -28.91
C ILE A 211 -28.58 3.37 -29.36
N LYS A 212 -28.19 3.03 -30.60
CA LYS A 212 -26.87 3.37 -31.15
C LYS A 212 -26.63 4.88 -31.15
N LYS A 213 -27.64 5.67 -31.52
CA LYS A 213 -27.55 7.14 -31.53
C LYS A 213 -27.35 7.69 -30.11
N ASP A 214 -28.09 7.18 -29.14
CA ASP A 214 -27.97 7.58 -27.74
C ASP A 214 -26.60 7.22 -27.15
N ILE A 215 -26.08 6.02 -27.46
CA ILE A 215 -24.72 5.61 -27.07
C ILE A 215 -23.67 6.58 -27.65
N GLY A 216 -23.79 6.99 -28.90
CA GLY A 216 -22.90 7.97 -29.52
C GLY A 216 -22.95 9.34 -28.83
N ALA A 217 -24.14 9.82 -28.52
CA ALA A 217 -24.34 11.07 -27.79
C ALA A 217 -23.74 11.01 -26.37
N LEU A 218 -23.95 9.89 -25.67
CA LEU A 218 -23.40 9.65 -24.35
C LEU A 218 -21.87 9.61 -24.38
N HIS A 219 -21.29 8.94 -25.36
CA HIS A 219 -19.83 8.89 -25.52
C HIS A 219 -19.24 10.29 -25.73
N THR A 220 -19.89 11.14 -26.52
CA THR A 220 -19.46 12.53 -26.75
C THR A 220 -19.51 13.34 -25.45
N LYS A 221 -20.60 13.22 -24.67
CA LYS A 221 -20.70 13.87 -23.35
C LYS A 221 -19.62 13.39 -22.39
N MET A 222 -19.33 12.09 -22.37
CA MET A 222 -18.26 11.51 -21.54
C MET A 222 -16.88 12.07 -21.91
N SER A 223 -16.60 12.23 -23.21
CA SER A 223 -15.34 12.83 -23.67
C SER A 223 -15.20 14.29 -23.26
N SER A 224 -16.29 15.07 -23.33
CA SER A 224 -16.31 16.45 -22.82
C SER A 224 -16.06 16.50 -21.32
N LEU A 225 -16.77 15.66 -20.56
CA LEU A 225 -16.62 15.61 -19.11
C LEU A 225 -15.20 15.21 -18.70
N ALA A 226 -14.56 14.28 -19.41
CA ALA A 226 -13.17 13.92 -19.16
C ALA A 226 -12.22 15.12 -19.35
N LYS A 227 -12.44 15.95 -20.37
CA LYS A 227 -11.66 17.19 -20.57
C LYS A 227 -11.86 18.19 -19.44
N ASP A 228 -13.10 18.36 -18.99
CA ASP A 228 -13.43 19.26 -17.89
C ASP A 228 -12.78 18.81 -16.57
N VAL A 229 -12.78 17.50 -16.29
CA VAL A 229 -12.10 16.92 -15.12
C VAL A 229 -10.60 17.16 -15.18
N THR A 230 -9.96 16.96 -16.35
CA THR A 230 -8.53 17.25 -16.51
C THR A 230 -8.22 18.72 -16.28
N SER A 231 -9.00 19.64 -16.86
CA SER A 231 -8.81 21.08 -16.64
C SER A 231 -9.01 21.49 -15.17
N SER A 232 -9.99 20.89 -14.50
CA SER A 232 -10.22 21.11 -13.06
C SER A 232 -9.06 20.59 -12.20
N THR A 233 -8.49 19.45 -12.57
CA THR A 233 -7.31 18.87 -11.91
C THR A 233 -6.11 19.81 -12.03
N GLU A 234 -5.86 20.35 -13.23
CA GLU A 234 -4.79 21.32 -13.46
C GLU A 234 -4.96 22.59 -12.61
N LYS A 235 -6.17 23.15 -12.55
CA LYS A 235 -6.47 24.31 -11.69
C LYS A 235 -6.24 24.01 -10.21
N THR A 236 -6.58 22.81 -9.75
CA THR A 236 -6.37 22.37 -8.36
C THR A 236 -4.89 22.28 -8.03
N ASN A 237 -4.06 21.79 -8.95
CA ASN A 237 -2.61 21.75 -8.79
C ASN A 237 -2.01 23.16 -8.68
N VAL A 238 -2.47 24.10 -9.52
CA VAL A 238 -2.05 25.50 -9.44
C VAL A 238 -2.43 26.13 -8.09
N LEU A 239 -3.65 25.90 -7.62
CA LEU A 239 -4.11 26.40 -6.31
C LEU A 239 -3.30 25.80 -5.15
N THR A 240 -2.94 24.51 -5.23
CA THR A 240 -2.09 23.85 -4.24
C THR A 240 -0.72 24.52 -4.17
N ASN A 241 -0.10 24.80 -5.33
CA ASN A 241 1.18 25.49 -5.38
C ASN A 241 1.09 26.92 -4.83
N HIS A 242 0.01 27.65 -5.14
CA HIS A 242 -0.21 28.99 -4.59
C HIS A 242 -0.37 28.95 -3.06
N THR A 243 -1.09 27.96 -2.54
CA THR A 243 -1.26 27.75 -1.09
C THR A 243 0.08 27.48 -0.39
N ASN A 244 0.91 26.61 -0.96
CA ASN A 244 2.25 26.33 -0.43
C ASN A 244 3.14 27.58 -0.44
N SER A 245 3.09 28.37 -1.52
CA SER A 245 3.83 29.63 -1.59
C SER A 245 3.36 30.66 -0.55
N MET A 246 2.06 30.73 -0.30
CA MET A 246 1.51 31.60 0.75
C MET A 246 1.93 31.15 2.14
N ASP A 247 1.94 29.84 2.41
CA ASP A 247 2.39 29.26 3.69
C ASP A 247 3.86 29.63 3.99
N GLU A 248 4.74 29.49 3.00
CA GLU A 248 6.14 29.91 3.12
C GLU A 248 6.28 31.43 3.34
N GLY A 249 5.47 32.24 2.64
CA GLY A 249 5.39 33.68 2.88
C GLY A 249 4.97 34.01 4.32
N LEU A 250 4.00 33.29 4.85
CA LEU A 250 3.49 33.48 6.22
C LEU A 250 4.51 33.07 7.28
N LYS A 251 5.29 31.99 7.05
CA LYS A 251 6.41 31.59 7.91
C LYS A 251 7.52 32.65 7.94
N SER A 252 7.86 33.21 6.77
CA SER A 252 8.84 34.32 6.68
C SER A 252 8.36 35.53 7.46
N LEU A 253 7.12 35.96 7.22
CA LEU A 253 6.53 37.12 7.90
C LEU A 253 6.44 36.91 9.42
N THR A 254 6.06 35.72 9.86
CA THR A 254 6.05 35.36 11.30
C THR A 254 7.44 35.49 11.93
N THR A 255 8.48 35.07 11.20
CA THR A 255 9.86 35.19 11.64
C THR A 255 10.30 36.65 11.74
N GLU A 256 9.96 37.47 10.75
CA GLU A 256 10.25 38.91 10.73
C GLU A 256 9.57 39.65 11.88
N VAL A 257 8.27 39.39 12.12
CA VAL A 257 7.52 39.99 13.24
C VAL A 257 8.14 39.61 14.57
N ARG A 258 8.57 38.35 14.75
CA ARG A 258 9.26 37.91 15.96
C ARG A 258 10.59 38.66 16.16
N GLN A 259 11.39 38.82 15.10
CA GLN A 259 12.65 39.58 15.17
C GLN A 259 12.41 41.05 15.51
N LEU A 260 11.37 41.66 14.95
CA LEU A 260 10.97 43.02 15.26
C LEU A 260 10.56 43.14 16.74
N GLY A 261 9.81 42.15 17.25
CA GLY A 261 9.44 42.08 18.67
C GLY A 261 10.64 42.05 19.61
N GLU A 262 11.69 41.30 19.27
CA GLU A 262 12.94 41.29 20.06
C GLU A 262 13.68 42.63 20.00
N LYS A 263 13.78 43.25 18.83
CA LYS A 263 14.37 44.60 18.70
C LYS A 263 13.61 45.65 19.52
N VAL A 264 12.28 45.56 19.59
CA VAL A 264 11.47 46.47 20.42
C VAL A 264 11.78 46.28 21.91
N LYS A 265 12.01 45.04 22.37
CA LYS A 265 12.44 44.76 23.75
C LYS A 265 13.84 45.27 24.06
N ASP A 266 14.77 45.16 23.10
CA ASP A 266 16.11 45.73 23.22
C ASP A 266 16.03 47.25 23.40
N LEU A 267 15.25 47.93 22.54
CA LEU A 267 15.02 49.37 22.63
C LEU A 267 14.37 49.79 23.96
N ASP A 268 13.44 49.00 24.48
CA ASP A 268 12.82 49.26 25.79
C ASP A 268 13.85 49.18 26.93
N ARG A 269 14.75 48.18 26.90
CA ARG A 269 15.85 48.07 27.86
C ARG A 269 16.80 49.27 27.79
N ASP A 270 17.21 49.67 26.59
CA ASP A 270 18.09 50.81 26.38
C ASP A 270 17.45 52.11 26.87
N ASN A 271 16.16 52.31 26.59
CA ASN A 271 15.41 53.48 27.05
C ASN A 271 15.34 53.54 28.59
N ASN A 272 15.12 52.41 29.25
CA ASN A 272 15.11 52.32 30.71
C ASN A 272 16.49 52.62 31.33
N ALA A 273 17.58 52.10 30.74
CA ALA A 273 18.94 52.38 31.19
C ALA A 273 19.32 53.86 31.00
N MET A 274 18.91 54.45 29.87
CA MET A 274 19.08 55.88 29.61
C MET A 274 18.34 56.73 30.65
N ASN A 275 17.11 56.36 30.99
CA ASN A 275 16.33 57.05 32.02
C ASN A 275 17.00 57.00 33.41
N GLN A 276 17.57 55.84 33.79
CA GLN A 276 18.33 55.72 35.04
C GLN A 276 19.58 56.61 35.04
N THR A 277 20.31 56.64 33.93
CA THR A 277 21.49 57.51 33.76
C THR A 277 21.10 58.98 33.87
N SER A 278 20.00 59.39 33.24
CA SER A 278 19.45 60.75 33.34
C SER A 278 19.14 61.11 34.80
N THR A 279 18.51 60.20 35.55
CA THR A 279 18.21 60.40 36.98
C THR A 279 19.48 60.55 37.83
N PHE A 280 20.51 59.74 37.56
CA PHE A 280 21.79 59.83 38.25
C PHE A 280 22.50 61.16 37.96
N LEU A 281 22.54 61.57 36.70
CA LEU A 281 23.12 62.85 36.29
C LEU A 281 22.38 64.03 36.95
N ALA A 282 21.04 63.99 36.99
CA ALA A 282 20.25 65.00 37.69
C ALA A 282 20.63 65.14 39.17
N LYS A 283 20.88 64.01 39.86
CA LYS A 283 21.35 64.02 41.26
C LYS A 283 22.74 64.64 41.40
N ASN A 284 23.67 64.30 40.51
CA ASN A 284 25.02 64.88 40.54
C ASN A 284 24.99 66.39 40.30
N VAL A 285 24.17 66.86 39.35
CA VAL A 285 23.97 68.31 39.12
C VAL A 285 23.46 68.99 40.40
N SER A 286 22.46 68.41 41.07
CA SER A 286 21.95 68.95 42.33
C SER A 286 23.00 69.01 43.43
N ASN A 287 23.86 67.99 43.56
CA ASN A 287 24.96 68.01 44.53
C ASN A 287 25.99 69.10 44.19
N ILE A 288 26.35 69.27 42.92
CA ILE A 288 27.28 70.31 42.47
C ILE A 288 26.70 71.71 42.75
N GLU A 289 25.40 71.92 42.50
CA GLU A 289 24.72 73.17 42.84
C GLU A 289 24.79 73.49 44.35
N GLN A 290 24.68 72.47 45.20
CA GLN A 290 24.85 72.60 46.65
C GLN A 290 26.30 72.96 47.02
N ASP A 291 27.29 72.27 46.45
CA ASP A 291 28.72 72.54 46.68
C ASP A 291 29.09 73.97 46.26
N LEU A 292 28.61 74.43 45.10
CA LEU A 292 28.81 75.80 44.63
C LEU A 292 28.20 76.83 45.59
N THR A 293 27.02 76.53 46.15
CA THR A 293 26.38 77.40 47.14
C THR A 293 27.19 77.47 48.43
N SER A 294 27.74 76.34 48.90
CA SER A 294 28.63 76.28 50.07
C SER A 294 29.91 77.06 49.83
N PHE A 295 30.58 76.82 48.70
CA PHE A 295 31.82 77.52 48.33
C PHE A 295 31.61 79.04 48.20
N ALA A 296 30.49 79.47 47.63
CA ALA A 296 30.12 80.89 47.62
C ALA A 296 29.97 81.48 49.04
N GLY A 297 29.50 80.69 50.00
CA GLY A 297 29.50 81.02 51.43
C GLY A 297 30.91 81.18 52.00
N ASP A 298 31.79 80.22 51.74
CA ASP A 298 33.19 80.24 52.18
C ASP A 298 33.95 81.44 51.62
N VAL A 299 33.76 81.76 50.33
CA VAL A 299 34.36 82.95 49.70
C VAL A 299 33.92 84.24 50.40
N LYS A 300 32.63 84.38 50.75
CA LYS A 300 32.14 85.54 51.52
C LYS A 300 32.73 85.60 52.94
N ALA A 301 32.93 84.45 53.58
CA ALA A 301 33.58 84.39 54.89
C ALA A 301 35.06 84.81 54.78
N LEU A 302 35.77 84.31 53.77
CA LEU A 302 37.15 84.67 53.49
C LEU A 302 37.28 86.16 53.16
N GLU A 303 36.36 86.73 52.38
CA GLU A 303 36.32 88.17 52.10
C GLU A 303 36.23 89.00 53.39
N LYS A 304 35.44 88.57 54.38
CA LYS A 304 35.38 89.22 55.69
C LYS A 304 36.69 89.09 56.47
N ILE A 305 37.31 87.91 56.46
CA ILE A 305 38.62 87.69 57.10
C ILE A 305 39.68 88.58 56.46
N VAL A 306 39.77 88.64 55.13
CA VAL A 306 40.71 89.52 54.42
C VAL A 306 40.49 90.98 54.76
N LYS A 307 39.23 91.45 54.84
CA LYS A 307 38.92 92.82 55.29
C LYS A 307 39.41 93.07 56.72
N PHE A 308 39.18 92.12 57.64
CA PHE A 308 39.66 92.22 59.02
C PHE A 308 41.19 92.26 59.09
N LEU A 309 41.87 91.33 58.42
CA LEU A 309 43.33 91.29 58.36
C LEU A 309 43.92 92.54 57.72
N THR A 310 43.25 93.12 56.72
CA THR A 310 43.69 94.39 56.11
C THR A 310 43.65 95.51 57.14
N ILE A 311 42.61 95.57 57.98
CA ILE A 311 42.53 96.53 59.10
C ILE A 311 43.65 96.25 60.12
N GLU A 312 43.89 94.99 60.50
CA GLU A 312 44.96 94.63 61.42
C GLU A 312 46.34 94.98 60.87
N VAL A 313 46.62 94.68 59.60
CA VAL A 313 47.87 95.06 58.92
C VAL A 313 48.01 96.57 58.90
N SER A 314 46.98 97.35 58.54
CA SER A 314 47.06 98.82 58.62
C SER A 314 47.32 99.32 60.05
N SER A 315 46.82 98.63 61.07
CA SER A 315 47.14 98.94 62.47
C SER A 315 48.57 98.55 62.84
N LEU A 316 49.05 97.41 62.34
CA LEU A 316 50.42 96.93 62.54
C LEU A 316 51.42 97.81 61.80
N GLU A 317 51.15 98.23 60.57
CA GLU A 317 51.93 99.21 59.81
C GLU A 317 52.04 100.52 60.58
N LYS A 318 50.97 100.99 61.24
CA LYS A 318 51.05 102.15 62.14
C LYS A 318 51.95 101.87 63.35
N LYS A 319 51.84 100.69 63.98
CA LYS A 319 52.70 100.29 65.09
C LYS A 319 54.17 100.14 64.66
N VAL A 320 54.44 99.56 63.50
CA VAL A 320 55.77 99.44 62.88
C VAL A 320 56.27 100.81 62.46
N GLY A 321 55.44 101.73 61.97
CA GLY A 321 55.86 103.10 61.72
C GLY A 321 56.28 103.82 63.00
N ASN A 322 55.60 103.54 64.12
CA ASN A 322 55.98 104.05 65.44
C ASN A 322 57.25 103.36 65.97
N LEU A 323 57.37 102.03 65.83
CA LEU A 323 58.54 101.24 66.22
C LEU A 323 59.75 101.50 65.33
N SER A 324 59.58 101.76 64.04
CA SER A 324 60.63 102.17 63.11
C SER A 324 61.10 103.60 63.39
N ARG A 325 60.32 104.37 64.17
CA ARG A 325 60.74 105.61 64.82
C ARG A 325 61.51 105.36 66.12
N GLU A 326 61.37 104.18 66.73
CA GLU A 326 62.12 103.70 67.91
C GLU A 326 63.33 102.80 67.54
N THR A 327 63.40 102.24 66.33
CA THR A 327 64.43 101.31 65.85
C THR A 327 65.18 101.89 64.64
N VAL A 328 65.78 103.07 64.84
CA VAL A 328 67.04 103.49 64.19
C VAL A 328 68.23 103.02 65.06
N ASP A 329 68.07 101.88 65.74
CA ASP A 329 69.12 101.26 66.54
C ASP A 329 69.06 99.72 66.37
N SER A 330 70.00 99.21 65.55
CA SER A 330 70.45 97.80 65.43
C SER A 330 69.67 96.79 64.54
N GLN A 331 70.46 95.96 63.81
CA GLN A 331 70.23 95.29 62.50
C GLN A 331 69.87 93.77 62.49
N ASP A 332 69.22 93.35 61.36
CA ASP A 332 69.26 92.10 60.51
C ASP A 332 69.25 90.66 61.09
N LEU A 333 68.27 89.77 60.74
CA LEU A 333 68.01 88.91 59.53
C LEU A 333 68.85 87.60 59.50
N VAL A 334 68.46 86.41 59.00
CA VAL A 334 67.22 85.59 58.85
C VAL A 334 67.68 84.27 58.14
N GLN A 335 66.95 83.18 58.41
CA GLN A 335 67.01 81.80 57.89
C GLN A 335 66.67 81.72 56.37
N THR A 336 66.92 80.64 55.59
CA THR A 336 65.96 79.52 55.34
C THR A 336 66.42 78.69 54.12
N GLY A 337 66.10 77.38 54.09
CA GLY A 337 66.22 76.47 52.92
C GLY A 337 64.88 75.85 52.49
N ALA A 338 64.83 75.25 51.31
CA ALA A 338 63.69 74.45 50.83
C ALA A 338 64.12 73.42 49.76
N SER A 339 63.73 72.16 49.92
CA SER A 339 63.44 71.19 48.84
C SER A 339 63.15 69.80 49.41
N THR A 340 61.97 69.23 49.11
CA THR A 340 61.79 67.79 48.80
C THR A 340 60.31 67.45 48.55
N PHE A 341 59.91 67.27 47.29
CA PHE A 341 58.73 66.46 46.92
C PHE A 341 58.78 66.02 45.45
N GLN A 342 59.80 65.24 45.08
CA GLN A 342 59.96 64.70 43.72
C GLN A 342 60.34 63.21 43.76
N THR A 343 59.64 62.40 44.56
CA THR A 343 59.92 60.96 44.64
C THR A 343 58.66 60.16 44.99
N PHE A 344 57.67 60.11 44.10
CA PHE A 344 56.56 59.14 44.23
C PHE A 344 56.00 58.58 42.91
N LEU A 345 56.65 58.78 41.76
CA LEU A 345 56.06 58.46 40.45
C LEU A 345 56.86 57.47 39.58
N MET A 346 57.60 56.53 40.18
CA MET A 346 58.25 55.43 39.44
C MET A 346 58.13 54.07 40.16
N HIS A 347 56.91 53.54 40.28
CA HIS A 347 56.69 52.14 40.69
C HIS A 347 55.50 51.40 40.04
N PHE A 348 54.78 51.99 39.06
CA PHE A 348 53.55 51.39 38.50
C PHE A 348 53.65 50.80 37.08
N ALA A 349 54.82 50.80 36.43
CA ALA A 349 54.94 50.50 34.99
C ALA A 349 55.41 49.07 34.62
N LYS A 350 54.98 48.00 35.34
CA LYS A 350 55.48 46.63 35.06
C LYS A 350 54.46 45.47 35.03
N LEU A 351 53.14 45.71 34.94
CA LEU A 351 52.11 44.65 35.05
C LEU A 351 50.99 44.66 33.98
N THR A 352 51.23 45.17 32.77
CA THR A 352 50.16 45.41 31.77
C THR A 352 50.28 44.66 30.43
N ALA A 353 51.32 43.84 30.19
CA ALA A 353 51.59 43.25 28.86
C ALA A 353 51.30 41.74 28.77
N TRP A 354 50.76 41.31 27.62
CA TRP A 354 50.43 39.92 27.29
C TRP A 354 51.67 39.02 27.04
N PRO A 355 51.58 37.70 27.24
CA PRO A 355 52.68 36.76 26.99
C PRO A 355 53.13 36.73 25.52
N GLU A 356 54.36 36.27 25.31
CA GLU A 356 55.00 36.22 24.00
C GLU A 356 54.43 35.14 23.08
N GLY A 357 54.59 35.34 21.77
CA GLY A 357 54.23 34.37 20.74
C GLY A 357 53.01 34.72 19.92
N LYS A 358 52.69 33.83 18.97
CA LYS A 358 51.58 33.99 18.01
C LYS A 358 50.43 33.07 18.39
N TYR A 359 49.29 33.66 18.66
CA TYR A 359 48.10 32.98 19.13
C TYR A 359 46.88 33.84 18.87
N ALA A 360 45.70 33.22 18.95
CA ALA A 360 44.43 33.92 18.90
C ALA A 360 43.55 33.60 20.12
N ILE A 361 42.95 34.65 20.69
CA ILE A 361 41.99 34.54 21.80
C ILE A 361 40.63 35.10 21.41
N PRO A 362 39.52 34.48 21.86
CA PRO A 362 38.19 35.05 21.69
C PRO A 362 37.96 36.33 22.51
N VAL A 363 37.10 37.22 22.02
CA VAL A 363 36.78 38.52 22.64
C VAL A 363 35.34 38.60 23.11
N LEU A 364 35.12 39.23 24.26
CA LEU A 364 33.81 39.67 24.77
C LEU A 364 33.66 41.18 24.51
N ASN A 365 32.69 41.58 23.67
CA ASN A 365 32.05 42.91 23.45
C ASN A 365 32.83 44.27 23.58
N GLN A 366 34.04 44.33 24.15
CA GLN A 366 34.79 45.55 24.48
C GLN A 366 36.07 45.74 23.65
N GLY A 367 36.29 44.90 22.63
CA GLY A 367 37.48 44.98 21.76
C GLY A 367 38.71 44.25 22.31
N CYS A 368 39.84 44.32 21.60
CA CYS A 368 41.06 43.61 21.98
C CYS A 368 41.77 44.25 23.18
N PRO A 369 42.38 43.44 24.07
CA PRO A 369 43.28 43.94 25.10
C PRO A 369 44.42 44.79 24.52
N LEU A 370 44.97 45.71 25.31
CA LEU A 370 46.13 46.53 24.94
C LEU A 370 47.33 45.65 24.53
N ASP A 371 48.05 46.08 23.50
CA ASP A 371 49.20 45.41 22.85
C ASP A 371 48.89 44.20 21.94
N VAL A 372 47.61 43.91 21.65
CA VAL A 372 47.20 42.86 20.69
C VAL A 372 46.43 43.50 19.52
N THR A 373 46.75 43.12 18.28
CA THR A 373 46.13 43.73 17.08
C THR A 373 44.78 43.08 16.75
N PHE A 374 43.75 43.90 16.53
CA PHE A 374 42.41 43.45 16.15
C PHE A 374 42.39 42.88 14.72
N PHE A 375 41.87 41.67 14.55
CA PHE A 375 41.50 41.12 13.24
C PHE A 375 40.03 40.70 13.26
N GLY A 376 39.22 41.26 12.36
CA GLY A 376 37.80 40.95 12.26
C GLY A 376 37.57 39.63 11.53
N GLY A 377 36.97 38.66 12.21
CA GLY A 377 36.35 37.47 11.60
C GLY A 377 34.85 37.45 11.90
N ARG A 378 34.01 36.89 11.00
CA ARG A 378 32.55 36.80 11.17
C ARG A 378 32.07 35.37 11.48
N HIS A 379 31.00 35.32 12.29
CA HIS A 379 30.02 34.24 12.56
C HIS A 379 30.45 33.02 13.39
N MET A 380 30.28 33.12 14.72
CA MET A 380 30.22 31.98 15.64
C MET A 380 29.32 32.29 16.85
N PHE A 381 28.62 31.27 17.38
CA PHE A 381 27.69 31.39 18.50
C PHE A 381 28.39 31.05 19.83
N LEU A 382 28.38 31.99 20.78
CA LEU A 382 28.88 31.77 22.14
C LEU A 382 27.71 31.84 23.13
N GLN A 383 27.59 30.80 23.96
CA GLN A 383 26.65 30.72 25.08
C GLN A 383 27.44 30.71 26.39
N VAL A 384 27.64 31.89 26.97
CA VAL A 384 28.13 31.98 28.34
C VAL A 384 26.91 31.99 29.29
N PRO A 385 26.87 31.17 30.35
CA PRO A 385 25.79 31.15 31.35
C PRO A 385 25.59 32.48 32.08
N VAL A 386 26.51 33.43 31.94
CA VAL A 386 26.49 34.68 32.69
C VAL A 386 25.65 35.69 31.92
N ASP A 387 24.47 35.98 32.47
CA ASP A 387 23.49 36.99 32.06
C ASP A 387 22.60 36.67 30.86
N GLY A 388 22.50 35.40 30.43
CA GLY A 388 21.58 34.99 29.36
C GLY A 388 21.89 35.58 27.98
N SER A 389 23.06 36.19 27.82
CA SER A 389 23.47 36.86 26.59
C SER A 389 24.09 35.85 25.62
N THR A 390 23.37 35.56 24.53
CA THR A 390 23.92 34.77 23.41
C THR A 390 24.69 35.70 22.48
N ILE A 391 26.02 35.61 22.48
CA ILE A 391 26.84 36.41 21.56
C ILE A 391 26.80 35.72 20.19
N ARG A 392 26.24 36.41 19.19
CA ARG A 392 26.08 35.89 17.82
C ARG A 392 27.31 36.10 16.92
N HIS A 393 28.29 36.88 17.40
CA HIS A 393 29.50 37.24 16.66
C HIS A 393 30.73 37.13 17.58
N LEU A 394 31.37 35.96 17.62
CA LEU A 394 32.68 35.85 18.28
C LEU A 394 33.77 36.45 17.38
N THR A 395 34.46 37.47 17.88
CA THR A 395 35.64 38.05 17.25
C THR A 395 36.89 37.54 17.96
N PHE A 396 38.02 37.48 17.26
CA PHE A 396 39.30 37.05 17.83
C PHE A 396 40.31 38.20 17.82
N CYS A 397 41.17 38.23 18.83
CA CYS A 397 42.40 39.02 18.81
C CYS A 397 43.54 38.12 18.40
N GLU A 398 44.30 38.54 17.39
CA GLU A 398 45.45 37.79 16.90
C GLU A 398 46.75 38.56 17.16
N SER A 399 47.68 37.88 17.83
CA SER A 399 49.04 38.37 18.02
C SER A 399 49.91 37.95 16.82
N THR A 400 49.88 38.71 15.71
CA THR A 400 50.64 38.36 14.48
C THR A 400 52.03 38.99 14.40
N ARG A 401 52.25 40.11 15.07
CA ARG A 401 53.56 40.77 15.16
C ARG A 401 54.31 40.20 16.36
N GLU A 402 55.62 40.05 16.26
CA GLU A 402 56.47 39.69 17.41
C GLU A 402 56.21 40.67 18.56
N VAL A 403 55.34 40.28 19.50
CA VAL A 403 55.04 41.06 20.68
C VAL A 403 56.36 41.16 21.46
N LYS A 404 56.85 42.39 21.67
CA LYS A 404 58.13 42.69 22.36
C LYS A 404 58.15 42.31 23.85
N SER A 405 57.08 41.68 24.35
CA SER A 405 57.01 41.14 25.69
C SER A 405 57.89 39.89 25.73
N LYS A 406 58.95 39.87 26.54
CA LYS A 406 59.75 38.67 26.83
C LYS A 406 59.09 37.80 27.91
N ARG A 407 57.76 37.87 28.04
CA ARG A 407 57.05 37.25 29.15
C ARG A 407 56.59 35.85 28.74
N PRO A 408 56.99 34.79 29.46
CA PRO A 408 56.53 33.44 29.18
C PRO A 408 55.04 33.30 29.55
N TRP A 409 54.37 32.34 28.92
CA TRP A 409 53.03 31.93 29.33
C TRP A 409 53.05 31.40 30.77
N PRO A 410 52.16 31.90 31.65
CA PRO A 410 52.15 31.48 33.05
C PRO A 410 51.82 29.99 33.19
N ASP A 411 52.17 29.39 34.32
CA ASP A 411 51.74 28.03 34.62
C ASP A 411 50.23 27.98 34.90
N GLY A 412 49.58 26.94 34.42
CA GLY A 412 48.14 26.77 34.55
C GLY A 412 47.58 25.61 33.73
N SER A 413 46.26 25.55 33.67
CA SER A 413 45.47 24.57 32.91
C SER A 413 44.47 25.28 31.98
N TYR A 414 44.88 25.57 30.74
CA TYR A 414 44.08 26.34 29.78
C TYR A 414 44.57 26.15 28.33
N CYS A 415 43.75 26.51 27.35
CA CYS A 415 44.18 26.58 25.93
C CYS A 415 43.83 27.90 25.24
N VAL A 416 44.56 28.19 24.16
CA VAL A 416 44.30 29.27 23.20
C VAL A 416 44.28 28.72 21.77
N ASN A 417 43.75 29.50 20.81
CA ASN A 417 43.75 29.06 19.41
C ASN A 417 45.16 29.20 18.81
N GLN A 418 45.56 28.19 18.04
CA GLN A 418 46.76 28.24 17.21
C GLN A 418 46.50 29.10 15.97
N VAL A 419 47.49 29.92 15.58
CA VAL A 419 47.45 30.63 14.30
C VAL A 419 47.77 29.66 13.17
N VAL A 420 46.96 29.63 12.10
CA VAL A 420 47.10 28.64 11.03
C VAL A 420 48.49 28.71 10.37
N GLY A 421 49.11 27.54 10.19
CA GLY A 421 50.44 27.43 9.59
C GLY A 421 51.60 27.84 10.51
N MET A 422 51.34 28.11 11.81
CA MET A 422 52.35 28.49 12.79
C MET A 422 52.35 27.55 14.00
N GLY A 423 53.51 27.28 14.59
CA GLY A 423 53.61 26.46 15.82
C GLY A 423 53.12 27.18 17.08
N CYS A 424 52.89 26.43 18.15
CA CYS A 424 52.47 27.01 19.43
C CYS A 424 53.56 27.89 20.07
N PRO A 425 53.17 28.95 20.82
CA PRO A 425 54.12 29.74 21.60
C PRO A 425 54.95 28.87 22.56
N PRO A 426 56.17 29.31 22.92
CA PRO A 426 57.02 28.56 23.85
C PRO A 426 56.31 28.26 25.18
N GLY A 427 56.36 26.99 25.59
CA GLY A 427 55.75 26.51 26.83
C GLY A 427 54.27 26.12 26.73
N LEU A 428 53.72 26.09 25.51
CA LEU A 428 52.41 25.51 25.21
C LEU A 428 52.56 24.27 24.32
N ASP A 429 51.81 23.23 24.65
CA ASP A 429 51.72 21.99 23.89
C ASP A 429 50.67 22.11 22.79
N GLN A 430 50.93 21.46 21.66
CA GLN A 430 50.12 21.57 20.46
C GLN A 430 49.07 20.45 20.40
N GLY A 431 47.89 20.77 19.87
CA GLY A 431 46.89 19.77 19.51
C GLY A 431 45.91 20.26 18.46
N PHE A 432 45.17 19.30 17.89
CA PHE A 432 44.33 19.48 16.73
C PHE A 432 43.03 18.68 16.81
N ILE A 433 42.00 19.23 16.17
CA ILE A 433 40.73 18.54 15.93
C ILE A 433 40.52 18.50 14.40
N ASP A 434 40.55 17.32 13.81
CA ASP A 434 40.49 17.11 12.35
C ASP A 434 39.04 17.10 11.84
N MET A 435 38.60 18.20 11.25
CA MET A 435 37.25 18.36 10.70
C MET A 435 37.14 17.93 9.23
N SER A 436 38.19 17.39 8.61
CA SER A 436 38.16 16.89 7.23
C SER A 436 37.20 15.71 7.09
N ALA A 437 37.18 14.83 8.10
CA ALA A 437 36.28 13.68 8.17
C ALA A 437 34.80 14.07 8.29
N ALA A 438 34.51 15.34 8.62
CA ALA A 438 33.16 15.81 8.86
C ALA A 438 32.45 16.41 7.63
N ASN A 439 33.09 16.40 6.44
CA ASN A 439 32.57 17.00 5.20
C ASN A 439 32.04 18.43 5.39
N VAL A 440 32.67 19.19 6.29
CA VAL A 440 32.27 20.56 6.58
C VAL A 440 32.75 21.45 5.46
N GLY A 441 31.82 22.02 4.68
CA GLY A 441 32.12 23.09 3.73
C GLY A 441 32.72 24.29 4.48
N VAL A 442 33.98 24.59 4.20
CA VAL A 442 34.80 25.60 4.88
C VAL A 442 34.26 27.01 4.60
N HIS A 443 33.33 27.49 5.42
CA HIS A 443 32.83 28.86 5.38
C HIS A 443 32.65 29.49 6.77
N ILE A 444 33.48 29.11 7.75
CA ILE A 444 33.28 29.57 9.15
C ILE A 444 34.28 30.67 9.57
N PHE A 445 35.34 30.94 8.80
CA PHE A 445 36.32 31.97 9.17
C PHE A 445 36.99 32.63 7.95
N GLN A 446 36.35 33.62 7.32
CA GLN A 446 37.08 34.49 6.38
C GLN A 446 37.89 35.53 7.17
N GLY A 447 39.21 35.34 7.19
CA GLY A 447 40.18 36.24 7.82
C GLY A 447 41.53 35.57 8.11
N VAL A 448 41.53 34.24 8.24
CA VAL A 448 42.72 33.38 8.36
C VAL A 448 42.43 32.17 7.47
N ALA A 449 43.35 31.77 6.60
CA ALA A 449 43.12 30.62 5.73
C ALA A 449 43.12 29.34 6.57
N PHE A 450 41.96 28.73 6.84
CA PHE A 450 41.90 27.48 7.60
C PHE A 450 41.98 26.27 6.66
N THR A 451 42.88 25.35 7.01
CA THR A 451 42.79 23.95 6.61
C THR A 451 41.59 23.32 7.32
N SER A 452 41.26 22.07 6.99
CA SER A 452 40.18 21.31 7.61
C SER A 452 40.35 21.04 9.11
N ASP A 453 41.36 21.60 9.78
CA ASP A 453 41.78 21.19 11.13
C ASP A 453 41.79 22.41 12.07
N PHE A 454 41.20 22.25 13.26
CA PHE A 454 41.20 23.29 14.31
C PHE A 454 42.40 23.08 15.23
N GLY A 455 43.37 24.01 15.20
CA GLY A 455 44.57 23.95 16.03
C GLY A 455 44.45 24.70 17.35
N PHE A 456 44.99 24.11 18.42
CA PHE A 456 45.01 24.65 19.77
C PHE A 456 46.41 24.56 20.38
N CYS A 457 46.69 25.51 21.28
CA CYS A 457 47.89 25.55 22.10
C CYS A 457 47.48 25.52 23.57
N CYS A 458 47.79 24.43 24.25
CA CYS A 458 47.33 24.11 25.59
C CYS A 458 48.47 24.09 26.60
N LYS A 459 48.16 24.34 27.86
CA LYS A 459 49.06 24.15 28.99
C LYS A 459 48.36 23.36 30.07
N LYS A 460 49.09 22.44 30.71
CA LYS A 460 48.63 21.72 31.90
C LYS A 460 49.79 21.45 32.85
N THR A 461 50.27 22.50 33.51
CA THR A 461 51.44 22.40 34.40
C THR A 461 51.08 22.39 35.89
N VAL A 462 49.98 23.03 36.28
CA VAL A 462 49.50 23.10 37.67
C VAL A 462 47.97 23.02 37.75
N PRO A 463 47.39 22.67 38.92
CA PRO A 463 45.94 22.65 39.09
C PRO A 463 45.29 24.01 38.85
N ALA A 464 44.09 23.99 38.26
CA ALA A 464 43.32 25.19 37.91
C ALA A 464 43.01 26.13 39.09
N SER A 465 43.06 25.64 40.34
CA SER A 465 42.83 26.43 41.56
C SER A 465 44.05 27.24 42.02
N VAL A 466 45.19 27.13 41.35
CA VAL A 466 46.39 27.95 41.66
C VAL A 466 46.32 29.22 40.81
N PRO A 467 46.05 30.41 41.37
CA PRO A 467 45.82 31.60 40.56
C PRO A 467 47.04 31.98 39.72
N MET A 468 46.84 32.16 38.41
CA MET A 468 47.88 32.61 37.49
C MET A 468 47.84 34.12 37.29
N MET A 469 48.97 34.70 36.92
CA MET A 469 49.09 36.14 36.66
C MET A 469 48.91 36.44 35.16
N MET A 470 47.78 37.06 34.79
CA MET A 470 47.52 37.55 33.43
C MET A 470 47.29 39.08 33.43
N PRO A 471 47.36 39.77 32.28
CA PRO A 471 46.97 41.17 32.20
C PRO A 471 45.47 41.33 32.54
N THR A 472 45.16 42.05 33.62
CA THR A 472 43.79 42.20 34.15
C THR A 472 43.13 43.52 33.76
N GLN A 473 43.75 44.28 32.84
CA GLN A 473 43.25 45.58 32.39
C GLN A 473 42.00 45.47 31.50
N SER A 474 41.80 44.31 30.88
CA SER A 474 40.67 44.02 29.99
C SER A 474 40.16 42.61 30.25
N GLU A 475 38.86 42.40 30.05
CA GLU A 475 38.25 41.06 30.13
C GLU A 475 38.74 40.17 28.98
N PHE A 476 38.87 38.87 29.22
CA PHE A 476 39.34 37.93 28.19
C PHE A 476 38.76 36.53 28.37
N ILE A 477 38.91 35.70 27.33
CA ILE A 477 38.49 34.30 27.33
C ILE A 477 39.69 33.38 27.07
N LEU A 478 39.75 32.28 27.81
CA LEU A 478 40.59 31.12 27.50
C LEU A 478 39.72 29.88 27.38
N TYR A 479 40.15 28.87 26.63
CA TYR A 479 39.46 27.59 26.64
C TYR A 479 39.77 26.82 27.92
N ARG A 480 38.76 26.13 28.44
CA ARG A 480 38.92 25.25 29.59
C ARG A 480 39.71 24.02 29.16
N HIS A 481 40.65 23.60 30.00
CA HIS A 481 41.42 22.41 29.79
C HIS A 481 41.65 21.74 31.13
N GLY A 482 41.38 20.43 31.22
CA GLY A 482 41.54 19.68 32.48
C GLY A 482 40.34 19.78 33.43
N GLY A 483 39.15 20.07 32.92
CA GLY A 483 37.86 19.92 33.62
C GLY A 483 37.43 21.11 34.49
N ARG A 484 38.30 22.08 34.76
CA ARG A 484 38.00 23.26 35.58
C ARG A 484 38.59 24.53 34.98
N CYS A 485 37.93 25.66 35.23
CA CYS A 485 38.47 26.95 34.84
C CYS A 485 39.65 27.34 35.71
N GLN A 486 40.75 27.72 35.07
CA GLN A 486 41.95 28.26 35.71
C GLN A 486 41.60 29.56 36.46
N GLU A 487 42.10 29.74 37.68
CA GLU A 487 41.93 30.99 38.42
C GLU A 487 42.97 32.02 37.97
N VAL A 488 42.59 33.29 37.91
CA VAL A 488 43.48 34.41 37.55
C VAL A 488 43.45 35.44 38.68
N GLN A 489 44.63 35.80 39.18
CA GLN A 489 44.76 36.74 40.28
C GLN A 489 44.12 38.09 39.93
N GLY A 490 43.17 38.55 40.76
CA GLY A 490 42.51 39.84 40.58
C GLY A 490 41.39 39.85 39.53
N MET A 491 40.94 38.68 39.07
CA MET A 491 39.78 38.52 38.18
C MET A 491 38.82 37.46 38.71
N THR A 492 37.53 37.63 38.41
CA THR A 492 36.51 36.60 38.62
C THR A 492 36.41 35.75 37.35
N VAL A 493 36.28 34.43 37.51
CA VAL A 493 36.20 33.49 36.39
C VAL A 493 34.83 32.82 36.32
N ASP A 494 34.23 32.85 35.14
CA ASP A 494 32.96 32.20 34.84
C ASP A 494 33.13 31.17 33.71
N GLY A 495 32.65 29.95 33.91
CA GLY A 495 32.66 28.91 32.88
C GLY A 495 31.54 29.12 31.86
N GLY A 496 31.81 28.86 30.57
CA GLY A 496 30.79 28.91 29.51
C GLY A 496 31.03 27.92 28.37
N ILE A 497 30.14 27.93 27.38
CA ILE A 497 30.17 27.01 26.25
C ILE A 497 30.15 27.79 24.93
N LEU A 498 31.10 27.45 24.05
CA LEU A 498 31.19 27.96 22.69
C LEU A 498 30.73 26.87 21.71
N GLN A 499 29.70 27.19 20.92
CA GLN A 499 29.14 26.29 19.91
C GLN A 499 29.34 26.89 18.52
N PRO A 500 30.35 26.45 17.75
CA PRO A 500 30.48 26.85 16.36
C PRO A 500 29.27 26.39 15.54
N PRO A 501 28.78 27.20 14.57
CA PRO A 501 27.68 26.83 13.69
C PRO A 501 28.15 25.87 12.61
N ILE A 502 28.43 24.64 13.02
CA ILE A 502 28.86 23.58 12.11
C ILE A 502 27.63 22.75 11.76
N GLN A 503 27.30 22.66 10.46
CA GLN A 503 26.30 21.73 9.95
C GLN A 503 27.02 20.55 9.31
N THR A 504 26.96 19.37 9.91
CA THR A 504 27.60 18.15 9.41
C THR A 504 26.58 17.04 9.22
N THR A 505 26.81 16.21 8.20
CA THR A 505 26.05 14.98 7.95
C THR A 505 26.66 13.77 8.65
N THR A 506 27.90 13.87 9.10
CA THR A 506 28.58 12.86 9.91
C THR A 506 28.47 13.18 11.41
N PRO A 507 28.31 12.15 12.27
CA PRO A 507 28.33 12.34 13.71
C PRO A 507 29.66 12.93 14.18
N MET A 508 29.62 14.04 14.93
CA MET A 508 30.82 14.68 15.50
C MET A 508 31.63 13.75 16.42
N ALA A 509 31.02 12.67 16.92
CA ALA A 509 31.66 11.63 17.74
C ALA A 509 32.82 10.90 17.03
N SER A 510 32.85 10.89 15.70
CA SER A 510 33.91 10.24 14.92
C SER A 510 35.04 11.18 14.49
N VAL A 511 35.04 12.44 14.95
CA VAL A 511 36.07 13.43 14.63
C VAL A 511 37.37 13.12 15.38
N PRO A 512 38.49 12.84 14.69
CA PRO A 512 39.77 12.58 15.33
C PRO A 512 40.29 13.82 16.09
N ARG A 513 40.94 13.57 17.23
CA ARG A 513 41.65 14.58 18.03
C ARG A 513 43.08 14.09 18.25
N ASP A 514 44.05 14.95 18.04
CA ASP A 514 45.47 14.66 18.23
C ASP A 514 46.11 15.72 19.13
N GLY A 515 47.08 15.32 19.95
CA GLY A 515 47.74 16.20 20.91
C GLY A 515 46.83 16.80 21.99
N GLU A 516 47.25 17.93 22.56
CA GLU A 516 46.54 18.60 23.66
C GLU A 516 45.42 19.51 23.12
N THR A 517 44.18 19.19 23.47
CA THR A 517 42.99 19.94 23.03
C THR A 517 42.19 20.45 24.23
N PRO A 518 41.39 21.52 24.06
CA PRO A 518 40.51 21.99 25.13
C PRO A 518 39.44 20.95 25.47
N ASP A 519 38.78 21.15 26.60
CA ASP A 519 37.62 20.35 27.00
C ASP A 519 36.48 20.58 26.00
N VAL A 520 36.05 19.50 25.34
CA VAL A 520 35.03 19.55 24.29
C VAL A 520 34.03 18.42 24.44
N ASP A 521 32.75 18.79 24.56
CA ASP A 521 31.62 17.86 24.56
C ASP A 521 30.98 17.74 23.18
N ILE A 522 30.30 16.62 22.95
CA ILE A 522 29.63 16.32 21.69
C ILE A 522 28.13 16.17 21.95
N ALA A 523 27.33 17.04 21.33
CA ALA A 523 25.87 17.04 21.46
C ALA A 523 25.23 16.89 20.07
N GLY A 524 24.91 15.66 19.69
CA GLY A 524 24.42 15.33 18.34
C GLY A 524 25.45 15.65 17.26
N ASN A 525 25.12 16.56 16.35
CA ASN A 525 26.01 17.04 15.28
C ASN A 525 26.71 18.36 15.64
N SER A 526 26.76 18.73 16.91
CA SER A 526 27.44 19.95 17.38
C SER A 526 28.59 19.63 18.33
N MET A 527 29.66 20.41 18.18
CA MET A 527 30.81 20.41 19.07
C MET A 527 30.68 21.58 20.06
N LEU A 528 30.85 21.30 21.35
CA LEU A 528 30.68 22.27 22.43
C LEU A 528 32.02 22.49 23.13
N PHE A 529 32.66 23.62 22.89
CA PHE A 529 33.94 23.98 23.52
C PHE A 529 33.68 24.63 24.87
N HIS A 530 34.28 24.12 25.93
CA HIS A 530 34.21 24.77 27.24
C HIS A 530 35.20 25.93 27.29
N ILE A 531 34.73 27.07 27.78
CA ILE A 531 35.52 28.30 27.91
C ILE A 531 35.48 28.84 29.35
N CYS A 532 36.42 29.73 29.65
CA CYS A 532 36.53 30.45 30.91
C CYS A 532 36.63 31.94 30.59
N ALA A 533 35.63 32.70 31.02
CA ALA A 533 35.54 34.14 30.87
C ALA A 533 36.06 34.83 32.13
N TYR A 534 37.03 35.72 31.98
CA TYR A 534 37.67 36.43 33.07
C TYR A 534 37.23 37.88 33.08
N LYS A 535 36.58 38.28 34.16
CA LYS A 535 36.04 39.63 34.39
C LYS A 535 36.77 40.32 35.52
N LYS A 536 36.80 41.65 35.49
CA LYS A 536 37.47 42.43 36.54
C LYS A 536 36.69 42.25 37.86
N ALA A 537 37.40 41.83 38.91
CA ALA A 537 36.82 41.57 40.22
C ALA A 537 36.31 42.83 40.92
#